data_AF-A0A2J6WUL5-F1
#
_entry.id   AF-A0A2J6WUL5-F1
#
_cell.length_a   1.000
_cell.length_b   1.000
_cell.length_c   1.000
_cell.angle_alpha   90.00
_cell.angle_beta   90.00
_cell.angle_gamma   90.00
#
_symmetry.space_group_name_H-M   'P 1'
#
loop_
_entity.id
_entity.type
_entity.pdbx_description
1 polymer ?
#
loop_
_entity_poly.entity_id
_entity_poly.type
_entity_poly.pdbx_seq_one_letter_code
_entity_poly.pdbx_strand_id
1 'polypeptide(L)'
;MKELSHLRALKAVIKYELKWDLRKLKIYISLSIVTALALLVTIYMGSMVHVQNKGNYWLFSLTFLSSSIFLFLMGAPVTMNSISGEFESGTIVPLLSRPVSRTEVFFGKVIASMIIILMEMALLGITLSVVSTLIMGPQSNLYRLLIYTLTLTASTMVYASFTMMLSSITKNSMASILGAFGVMFGIMIGVSIYEITYSPQVWFITLPFIGTDGLTSNAIYAFNNPDAKYAMALNVHSNSTVLS
;
A
#
# COMPACT_ATOMS: atom_id res chain seq x y z
N MET A 1 -25.94 -27.17 2.92
CA MET A 1 -26.85 -26.00 3.09
C MET A 1 -26.28 -24.91 4.01
N LYS A 2 -25.64 -25.24 5.15
CA LYS A 2 -24.97 -24.26 6.04
C LYS A 2 -23.83 -23.46 5.38
N GLU A 3 -22.99 -24.06 4.54
CA GLU A 3 -21.92 -23.31 3.87
C GLU A 3 -22.43 -22.23 2.92
N LEU A 4 -23.54 -22.51 2.22
CA LEU A 4 -24.22 -21.54 1.37
C LEU A 4 -24.80 -20.36 2.17
N SER A 5 -25.19 -20.55 3.43
CA SER A 5 -25.62 -19.42 4.28
C SER A 5 -24.44 -18.55 4.72
N HIS A 6 -23.29 -19.14 5.05
CA HIS A 6 -22.10 -18.40 5.48
C HIS A 6 -21.52 -17.54 4.34
N LEU A 7 -21.44 -18.09 3.12
CA LEU A 7 -20.98 -17.33 1.94
C LEU A 7 -21.92 -16.17 1.59
N ARG A 8 -23.24 -16.37 1.74
CA ARG A 8 -24.23 -15.31 1.51
C ARG A 8 -24.13 -14.21 2.57
N ALA A 9 -23.92 -14.58 3.84
CA ALA A 9 -23.71 -13.64 4.93
C ALA A 9 -22.44 -12.79 4.70
N LEU A 10 -21.32 -13.44 4.41
CA LEU A 10 -20.05 -12.75 4.12
C LEU A 10 -20.19 -11.77 2.94
N LYS A 11 -20.79 -12.22 1.82
CA LYS A 11 -21.04 -11.36 0.66
C LYS A 11 -21.93 -10.16 1.00
N ALA A 12 -22.94 -10.36 1.84
CA ALA A 12 -23.81 -9.28 2.29
C ALA A 12 -23.05 -8.24 3.12
N VAL A 13 -22.19 -8.69 4.05
CA VAL A 13 -21.32 -7.81 4.84
C VAL A 13 -20.39 -7.02 3.93
N ILE A 14 -19.68 -7.67 3.01
CA ILE A 14 -18.76 -6.99 2.07
C ILE A 14 -19.52 -5.92 1.27
N LYS A 15 -20.66 -6.27 0.68
CA LYS A 15 -21.46 -5.33 -0.13
C LYS A 15 -21.96 -4.15 0.72
N TYR A 16 -22.35 -4.42 1.97
CA TYR A 16 -22.80 -3.40 2.90
C TYR A 16 -21.67 -2.42 3.23
N GLU A 17 -20.51 -2.94 3.66
CA GLU A 17 -19.34 -2.14 4.01
C GLU A 17 -18.87 -1.31 2.82
N LEU A 18 -18.76 -1.91 1.64
CA LEU A 18 -18.29 -1.23 0.43
C LEU A 18 -19.25 -0.11 0.01
N LYS A 19 -20.57 -0.32 0.09
CA LYS A 19 -21.57 0.74 -0.16
C LYS A 19 -21.57 1.81 0.93
N TRP A 20 -21.29 1.45 2.16
CA TRP A 20 -21.19 2.40 3.27
C TRP A 20 -19.96 3.29 3.10
N ASP A 21 -18.82 2.69 2.81
CA ASP A 21 -17.55 3.36 2.62
C ASP A 21 -17.54 4.24 1.37
N LEU A 22 -18.03 3.76 0.22
CA LEU A 22 -18.15 4.57 -1.00
C LEU A 22 -19.09 5.79 -0.88
N ARG A 23 -19.90 5.88 0.17
CA ARG A 23 -20.72 7.07 0.44
C ARG A 23 -20.01 8.12 1.28
N LYS A 24 -18.87 7.78 1.89
CA LYS A 24 -18.11 8.71 2.73
C LYS A 24 -17.28 9.62 1.83
N LEU A 25 -17.41 10.93 2.05
CA LEU A 25 -16.60 11.95 1.38
C LEU A 25 -15.09 11.68 1.49
N LYS A 26 -14.66 11.09 2.62
CA LYS A 26 -13.26 10.73 2.90
C LYS A 26 -12.64 9.85 1.81
N ILE A 27 -13.40 8.94 1.19
CA ILE A 27 -12.87 8.08 0.12
C ILE A 27 -12.67 8.85 -1.18
N TYR A 28 -13.61 9.72 -1.55
CA TYR A 28 -13.43 10.59 -2.71
C TYR A 28 -12.26 11.56 -2.53
N ILE A 29 -12.05 12.05 -1.32
CA ILE A 29 -10.88 12.86 -0.97
C ILE A 29 -9.60 12.02 -1.14
N SER A 30 -9.56 10.79 -0.62
CA SER A 30 -8.43 9.87 -0.79
C SER A 30 -8.10 9.62 -2.26
N LEU A 31 -9.10 9.24 -3.07
CA LEU A 31 -8.94 9.02 -4.50
C LEU A 31 -8.46 10.28 -5.24
N SER A 32 -9.00 11.45 -4.89
CA SER A 32 -8.56 12.73 -5.47
C SER A 32 -7.10 13.03 -5.11
N ILE A 33 -6.70 12.82 -3.86
CA ILE A 33 -5.33 13.01 -3.38
C ILE A 33 -4.38 12.07 -4.12
N VAL A 34 -4.72 10.78 -4.26
CA VAL A 34 -3.94 9.79 -5.03
C VAL A 34 -3.70 10.29 -6.44
N THR A 35 -4.75 10.72 -7.15
CA THR A 35 -4.64 11.19 -8.53
C THR A 35 -3.82 12.47 -8.64
N ALA A 36 -4.00 13.43 -7.73
CA ALA A 36 -3.26 14.69 -7.71
C ALA A 36 -1.77 14.46 -7.44
N LEU A 37 -1.42 13.60 -6.49
CA LEU A 37 -0.03 13.20 -6.20
C LEU A 37 0.58 12.46 -7.39
N ALA A 38 -0.15 11.53 -8.01
CA ALA A 38 0.31 10.82 -9.19
C ALA A 38 0.64 11.78 -10.34
N LEU A 39 -0.23 12.76 -10.60
CA LEU A 39 0.00 13.82 -11.59
C LEU A 39 1.24 14.64 -11.25
N LEU A 40 1.31 15.17 -10.02
CA LEU A 40 2.40 16.03 -9.57
C LEU A 40 3.74 15.30 -9.68
N VAL A 41 3.83 14.09 -9.15
CA VAL A 41 5.06 13.28 -9.19
C VAL A 41 5.45 12.95 -10.62
N THR A 42 4.50 12.56 -11.47
CA THR A 42 4.81 12.28 -12.87
C THR A 42 5.42 13.53 -13.49
N ILE A 43 4.72 14.68 -13.47
CA ILE A 43 5.22 15.95 -14.04
C ILE A 43 6.62 16.30 -13.50
N TYR A 44 6.82 16.22 -12.19
CA TYR A 44 8.11 16.51 -11.56
C TYR A 44 9.22 15.57 -12.06
N MET A 45 8.96 14.26 -12.08
CA MET A 45 9.90 13.26 -12.59
C MET A 45 10.23 13.48 -14.07
N GLY A 46 9.33 14.10 -14.84
CA GLY A 46 9.53 14.36 -16.28
C GLY A 46 10.67 15.31 -16.55
N SER A 47 10.98 16.19 -15.60
CA SER A 47 12.13 17.09 -15.66
C SER A 47 13.46 16.38 -15.36
N MET A 48 13.43 15.21 -14.70
CA MET A 48 14.62 14.52 -14.22
C MET A 48 15.02 13.31 -15.08
N VAL A 49 14.07 12.75 -15.83
CA VAL A 49 14.32 11.53 -16.61
C VAL A 49 15.07 11.84 -17.92
N HIS A 50 16.22 11.19 -18.09
CA HIS A 50 17.07 11.32 -19.27
C HIS A 50 16.50 10.57 -20.48
N VAL A 51 16.89 10.97 -21.69
CA VAL A 51 16.32 10.49 -22.97
C VAL A 51 16.33 8.96 -23.13
N GLN A 52 17.28 8.25 -22.50
CA GLN A 52 17.40 6.79 -22.58
C GLN A 52 16.29 6.02 -21.82
N ASN A 53 15.56 6.66 -20.90
CA ASN A 53 14.56 6.00 -20.05
C ASN A 53 13.10 6.39 -20.37
N LYS A 54 12.85 7.09 -21.48
CA LYS A 54 11.51 7.61 -21.85
C LYS A 54 10.43 6.52 -21.94
N GLY A 55 10.80 5.29 -22.30
CA GLY A 55 9.86 4.16 -22.39
C GLY A 55 9.35 3.64 -21.05
N ASN A 56 10.13 3.74 -19.97
CA ASN A 56 9.77 3.21 -18.64
C ASN A 56 9.45 4.32 -17.64
N TYR A 57 9.02 5.48 -18.12
CA TYR A 57 8.85 6.66 -17.29
C TYR A 57 7.76 6.49 -16.22
N TRP A 58 6.64 5.84 -16.56
CA TRP A 58 5.59 5.52 -15.61
C TRP A 58 6.09 4.66 -14.43
N LEU A 59 7.03 3.76 -14.70
CA LEU A 59 7.61 2.87 -13.69
C LEU A 59 8.53 3.63 -12.73
N PHE A 60 9.24 4.64 -13.23
CA PHE A 60 10.07 5.50 -12.40
C PHE A 60 9.21 6.33 -11.43
N SER A 61 8.13 6.94 -11.94
CA SER A 61 7.15 7.65 -11.10
C SER A 61 6.46 6.72 -10.10
N LEU A 62 6.16 5.48 -10.50
CA LEU A 62 5.59 4.46 -9.62
C LEU A 62 6.55 4.11 -8.47
N THR A 63 7.84 3.95 -8.76
CA THR A 63 8.88 3.62 -7.77
C THR A 63 9.01 4.74 -6.73
N PHE A 64 8.94 6.00 -7.17
CA PHE A 64 8.94 7.15 -6.26
C PHE A 64 7.72 7.14 -5.32
N LEU A 65 6.55 6.81 -5.86
CA LEU A 65 5.30 6.68 -5.09
C LEU A 65 5.21 5.37 -4.30
N SER A 66 6.15 4.44 -4.45
CA SER A 66 6.17 3.21 -3.64
C SER A 66 6.93 3.34 -2.32
N SER A 67 7.10 4.56 -1.81
CA SER A 67 7.73 4.81 -0.51
C SER A 67 6.85 4.40 0.66
N SER A 68 7.46 3.98 1.76
CA SER A 68 6.79 3.51 2.97
C SER A 68 5.74 4.50 3.49
N ILE A 69 6.10 5.79 3.47
CA ILE A 69 5.23 6.87 3.93
C ILE A 69 4.01 7.01 3.02
N PHE A 70 4.19 6.91 1.71
CA PHE A 70 3.07 6.95 0.77
C PHE A 70 2.14 5.74 0.97
N LEU A 71 2.70 4.53 1.04
CA LEU A 71 1.92 3.31 1.24
C LEU A 71 1.18 3.32 2.58
N PHE A 72 1.78 3.86 3.64
CA PHE A 72 1.12 4.11 4.92
C PHE A 72 -0.06 5.07 4.77
N LEU A 73 0.14 6.22 4.10
CA LEU A 73 -0.91 7.23 3.91
C LEU A 73 -2.10 6.71 3.10
N MET A 74 -1.89 5.71 2.24
CA MET A 74 -2.98 5.07 1.50
C MET A 74 -3.65 3.96 2.31
N GLY A 75 -2.89 3.08 2.97
CA GLY A 75 -3.45 1.93 3.66
C GLY A 75 -4.06 2.22 5.04
N ALA A 76 -3.43 3.08 5.84
CA ALA A 76 -3.80 3.30 7.23
C ALA A 76 -5.16 4.01 7.40
N PRO A 77 -5.47 5.10 6.66
CA PRO A 77 -6.74 5.80 6.83
C PRO A 77 -7.98 4.99 6.42
N VAL A 78 -7.81 4.05 5.49
CA VAL A 78 -8.90 3.15 5.05
C VAL A 78 -9.33 2.23 6.19
N THR A 79 -8.38 1.75 7.00
CA THR A 79 -8.64 0.75 8.04
C THR A 79 -8.78 1.32 9.44
N MET A 80 -8.35 2.57 9.67
CA MET A 80 -8.36 3.17 11.02
C MET A 80 -9.74 3.17 11.66
N ASN A 81 -10.83 3.37 10.90
CA ASN A 81 -12.20 3.42 11.41
C ASN A 81 -12.93 2.08 11.33
N SER A 82 -12.29 1.03 10.81
CA SER A 82 -12.96 -0.24 10.50
C SER A 82 -13.54 -0.89 11.76
N ILE A 83 -12.83 -0.80 12.89
CA ILE A 83 -13.23 -1.35 14.19
C ILE A 83 -13.54 -0.22 15.17
N SER A 84 -12.60 0.70 15.40
CA SER A 84 -12.79 1.83 16.34
C SER A 84 -13.98 2.71 15.99
N GLY A 85 -14.31 2.85 14.71
CA GLY A 85 -15.47 3.63 14.28
C GLY A 85 -16.78 3.11 14.89
N GLU A 86 -16.93 1.78 15.00
CA GLU A 86 -18.11 1.14 15.61
C GLU A 86 -18.17 1.33 17.14
N PHE A 87 -17.01 1.47 17.77
CA PHE A 87 -16.92 1.81 19.20
C PHE A 87 -17.27 3.28 19.41
N GLU A 88 -16.76 4.18 18.56
CA GLU A 88 -17.01 5.62 18.62
C GLU A 88 -18.49 5.97 18.35
N SER A 89 -19.14 5.27 17.42
CA SER A 89 -20.57 5.47 17.13
C SER A 89 -21.51 4.68 18.05
N GLY A 90 -20.98 3.84 18.95
CA GLY A 90 -21.79 2.98 19.82
C GLY A 90 -22.58 1.89 19.09
N THR A 91 -22.28 1.65 17.81
CA THR A 91 -23.00 0.68 16.95
C THR A 91 -22.52 -0.75 17.11
N ILE A 92 -21.49 -0.98 17.93
CA ILE A 92 -20.94 -2.32 18.16
C ILE A 92 -21.94 -3.28 18.82
N VAL A 93 -22.77 -2.80 19.75
CA VAL A 93 -23.77 -3.64 20.45
C VAL A 93 -24.88 -4.09 19.48
N PRO A 94 -25.50 -3.19 18.68
CA PRO A 94 -26.42 -3.59 17.62
C PRO A 94 -25.80 -4.49 16.53
N LEU A 95 -24.50 -4.33 16.24
CA LEU A 95 -23.82 -5.16 15.25
C LEU A 95 -23.63 -6.59 15.75
N LEU A 96 -23.26 -6.74 17.02
CA LEU A 96 -23.03 -8.04 17.67
C LEU A 96 -24.32 -8.79 18.03
N SER A 97 -25.47 -8.11 18.05
CA SER A 97 -26.77 -8.75 18.28
C SER A 97 -27.41 -9.34 17.01
N ARG A 98 -26.84 -9.07 15.83
CA ARG A 98 -27.28 -9.68 14.57
C ARG A 98 -26.85 -11.15 14.51
N PRO A 99 -27.63 -12.05 13.86
CA PRO A 99 -27.31 -13.47 13.71
C PRO A 99 -26.24 -13.70 12.63
N VAL A 100 -25.12 -12.97 12.71
CA VAL A 100 -23.95 -13.09 11.83
C VAL A 100 -22.74 -13.33 12.72
N SER A 101 -21.86 -14.24 12.34
CA SER A 101 -20.69 -14.55 13.18
C SER A 101 -19.70 -13.39 13.19
N ARG A 102 -18.97 -13.25 14.31
CA ARG A 102 -17.95 -12.20 14.47
C ARG A 102 -16.82 -12.33 13.46
N THR A 103 -16.47 -13.56 13.08
CA THR A 103 -15.43 -13.85 12.09
C THR A 103 -15.88 -13.45 10.68
N GLU A 104 -17.14 -13.69 10.29
CA GLU A 104 -17.68 -13.21 9.02
C GLU A 104 -17.67 -11.68 8.93
N VAL A 105 -18.00 -11.00 10.03
CA VAL A 105 -17.93 -9.53 10.09
C VAL A 105 -16.48 -9.05 9.93
N PHE A 106 -15.54 -9.66 10.65
CA PHE A 106 -14.13 -9.32 10.56
C PHE A 106 -13.57 -9.52 9.15
N PHE A 107 -13.74 -10.70 8.56
CA PHE A 107 -13.28 -10.97 7.19
C PHE A 107 -14.00 -10.09 6.16
N GLY A 108 -15.29 -9.79 6.38
CA GLY A 108 -16.03 -8.86 5.53
C GLY A 108 -15.41 -7.46 5.51
N LYS A 109 -15.00 -6.95 6.68
CA LYS A 109 -14.30 -5.66 6.80
C LYS A 109 -12.92 -5.71 6.13
N VAL A 110 -12.12 -6.75 6.39
CA VAL A 110 -10.79 -6.90 5.76
C VAL A 110 -10.90 -6.95 4.23
N ILE A 111 -11.84 -7.74 3.68
CA ILE A 111 -12.05 -7.84 2.23
C ILE A 111 -12.57 -6.52 1.65
N ALA A 112 -13.47 -5.81 2.34
CA ALA A 112 -13.92 -4.50 1.90
C ALA A 112 -12.77 -3.49 1.82
N SER A 113 -11.92 -3.43 2.85
CA SER A 113 -10.70 -2.62 2.86
C SER A 113 -9.74 -3.01 1.74
N MET A 114 -9.58 -4.31 1.47
CA MET A 114 -8.77 -4.82 0.37
C MET A 114 -9.26 -4.33 -1.00
N ILE A 115 -10.57 -4.35 -1.24
CA ILE A 115 -11.13 -3.88 -2.51
C ILE A 115 -10.95 -2.36 -2.67
N ILE A 116 -11.12 -1.58 -1.61
CA ILE A 116 -10.92 -0.12 -1.65
C ILE A 116 -9.46 0.21 -1.97
N ILE A 117 -8.52 -0.42 -1.27
CA ILE A 117 -7.09 -0.20 -1.49
C ILE A 117 -6.67 -0.67 -2.89
N LEU A 118 -7.19 -1.80 -3.37
CA LEU A 118 -6.97 -2.26 -4.75
C LEU A 118 -7.47 -1.22 -5.77
N MET A 119 -8.63 -0.61 -5.53
CA MET A 119 -9.19 0.44 -6.40
C MET A 119 -8.30 1.69 -6.41
N GLU A 120 -7.81 2.12 -5.25
CA GLU A 120 -6.87 3.25 -5.14
C GLU A 120 -5.55 2.98 -5.88
N MET A 121 -4.95 1.80 -5.67
CA MET A 121 -3.70 1.41 -6.34
C MET A 121 -3.89 1.22 -7.86
N ALA A 122 -5.04 0.69 -8.29
CA ALA A 122 -5.38 0.59 -9.70
C ALA A 122 -5.52 1.97 -10.35
N LEU A 123 -6.21 2.90 -9.68
CA LEU A 123 -6.35 4.28 -10.13
C LEU A 123 -4.98 4.97 -10.24
N LEU A 124 -4.10 4.77 -9.26
CA LEU A 124 -2.72 5.23 -9.29
C LEU A 124 -1.97 4.68 -10.51
N GLY A 125 -1.98 3.36 -10.74
CA GLY A 125 -1.27 2.75 -11.87
C GLY A 125 -1.78 3.26 -13.23
N ILE A 126 -3.09 3.40 -13.39
CA ILE A 126 -3.72 3.91 -14.61
C ILE A 126 -3.33 5.38 -14.84
N THR A 127 -3.45 6.21 -13.82
CA THR A 127 -3.14 7.65 -13.92
C THR A 127 -1.66 7.88 -14.26
N LEU A 128 -0.74 7.18 -13.59
CA LEU A 128 0.68 7.25 -13.92
C LEU A 128 0.94 6.83 -15.37
N SER A 129 0.32 5.75 -15.85
CA SER A 129 0.53 5.27 -17.22
C SER A 129 -0.01 6.26 -18.26
N VAL A 130 -1.24 6.75 -18.07
CA VAL A 130 -1.87 7.71 -18.99
C VAL A 130 -1.09 9.02 -19.02
N VAL A 131 -0.77 9.59 -17.86
CA VAL A 131 -0.04 10.86 -17.76
C VAL A 131 1.37 10.71 -18.33
N SER A 132 2.04 9.59 -18.07
CA SER A 132 3.36 9.30 -18.63
C SER A 132 3.31 9.20 -20.16
N THR A 133 2.27 8.58 -20.72
CA THR A 133 2.10 8.53 -22.18
C THR A 133 1.86 9.91 -22.80
N LEU A 134 1.16 10.79 -22.10
CA LEU A 134 0.89 12.16 -22.57
C LEU A 134 2.13 13.05 -22.54
N ILE A 135 3.01 12.90 -21.54
CA ILE A 135 4.19 13.77 -21.36
C ILE A 135 5.40 13.28 -22.17
N MET A 136 5.72 11.98 -22.09
CA MET A 136 6.95 11.41 -22.65
C MET A 136 6.72 10.60 -23.94
N GLY A 137 5.47 10.40 -24.34
CA GLY A 137 5.10 9.57 -25.49
C GLY A 137 4.97 8.07 -25.12
N PRO A 138 5.00 7.17 -26.12
CA PRO A 138 4.70 5.75 -25.93
C PRO A 138 5.52 5.09 -24.80
N GLN A 139 4.81 4.42 -23.89
CA GLN A 139 5.40 3.73 -22.75
C GLN A 139 5.55 2.23 -23.06
N SER A 140 6.67 1.63 -22.66
CA SER A 140 6.92 0.20 -22.72
C SER A 140 6.44 -0.49 -21.44
N ASN A 141 6.32 -1.82 -21.51
CA ASN A 141 6.01 -2.69 -20.37
C ASN A 141 4.64 -2.45 -19.69
N LEU A 142 3.69 -1.79 -20.34
CA LEU A 142 2.34 -1.56 -19.79
C LEU A 142 1.59 -2.85 -19.43
N TYR A 143 1.92 -3.98 -20.06
CA TYR A 143 1.37 -5.29 -19.70
C TYR A 143 1.68 -5.70 -18.25
N ARG A 144 2.73 -5.13 -17.63
CA ARG A 144 3.14 -5.39 -16.24
C ARG A 144 2.36 -4.58 -15.21
N LEU A 145 1.53 -3.63 -15.65
CA LEU A 145 0.76 -2.75 -14.77
C LEU A 145 -0.05 -3.55 -13.75
N LEU A 146 -0.71 -4.63 -14.18
CA LEU A 146 -1.52 -5.48 -13.29
C LEU A 146 -0.67 -6.12 -12.18
N ILE A 147 0.56 -6.52 -12.48
CA ILE A 147 1.44 -7.16 -11.50
C ILE A 147 1.87 -6.12 -10.46
N TYR A 148 2.27 -4.92 -10.89
CA TYR A 148 2.69 -3.88 -9.96
C TYR A 148 1.55 -3.34 -9.10
N THR A 149 0.34 -3.22 -9.63
CA THR A 149 -0.82 -2.82 -8.82
C THR A 149 -1.13 -3.87 -7.75
N LEU A 150 -1.01 -5.17 -8.06
CA LEU A 150 -1.15 -6.24 -7.07
C LEU A 150 -0.04 -6.19 -6.01
N THR A 151 1.22 -5.96 -6.40
CA THR A 151 2.33 -5.80 -5.45
C THR A 151 2.12 -4.62 -4.52
N LEU A 152 1.73 -3.45 -5.06
CA LEU A 152 1.44 -2.26 -4.25
C LEU A 152 0.25 -2.48 -3.30
N THR A 153 -0.78 -3.19 -3.76
CA THR A 153 -1.92 -3.56 -2.93
C THR A 153 -1.47 -4.48 -1.78
N ALA A 154 -0.61 -5.47 -2.06
CA ALA A 154 -0.07 -6.34 -1.03
C ALA A 154 0.81 -5.58 -0.01
N SER A 155 1.65 -4.66 -0.47
CA SER A 155 2.48 -3.83 0.43
C SER A 155 1.63 -2.89 1.28
N THR A 156 0.61 -2.23 0.72
CA THR A 156 -0.31 -1.36 1.47
C THR A 156 -1.19 -2.13 2.45
N MET A 157 -1.54 -3.38 2.16
CA MET A 157 -2.25 -4.27 3.09
C MET A 157 -1.48 -4.50 4.40
N VAL A 158 -0.14 -4.47 4.39
CA VAL A 158 0.66 -4.61 5.62
C VAL A 158 0.38 -3.45 6.57
N TYR A 159 0.41 -2.23 6.05
CA TYR A 159 0.07 -1.03 6.82
C TYR A 159 -1.39 -1.04 7.27
N ALA A 160 -2.30 -1.37 6.36
CA ALA A 160 -3.73 -1.47 6.64
C ALA A 160 -4.05 -2.49 7.75
N SER A 161 -3.43 -3.67 7.71
CA SER A 161 -3.63 -4.72 8.71
C SER A 161 -3.08 -4.30 10.07
N PHE A 162 -1.92 -3.66 10.10
CA PHE A 162 -1.34 -3.16 11.35
C PHE A 162 -2.17 -2.04 11.97
N THR A 163 -2.66 -1.10 11.15
CA THR A 163 -3.57 -0.06 11.63
C THR A 163 -4.90 -0.64 12.10
N MET A 164 -5.46 -1.64 11.40
CA MET A 164 -6.67 -2.33 11.84
C MET A 164 -6.48 -3.06 13.18
N MET A 165 -5.31 -3.68 13.40
CA MET A 165 -4.93 -4.28 14.68
C MET A 165 -4.93 -3.22 15.78
N LEU A 166 -4.25 -2.09 15.57
CA LEU A 166 -4.24 -1.00 16.55
C LEU A 166 -5.62 -0.42 16.81
N SER A 167 -6.47 -0.29 15.78
CA SER A 167 -7.85 0.18 15.89
C SER A 167 -8.68 -0.68 16.83
N SER A 168 -8.45 -2.00 16.82
CA SER A 168 -9.11 -2.94 17.73
C SER A 168 -8.64 -2.80 19.19
N ILE A 169 -7.38 -2.42 19.40
CA ILE A 169 -6.77 -2.27 20.72
C ILE A 169 -7.17 -0.93 21.34
N THR A 170 -6.98 0.16 20.59
CA THR A 170 -7.21 1.53 21.09
C THR A 170 -8.69 1.88 21.19
N LYS A 171 -9.54 1.25 20.36
CA LYS A 171 -10.97 1.58 20.20
C LYS A 171 -11.20 3.06 19.86
N ASN A 172 -10.17 3.72 19.34
CA ASN A 172 -10.17 5.12 18.94
C ASN A 172 -9.38 5.26 17.64
N SER A 173 -10.02 5.84 16.64
CA SER A 173 -9.55 5.94 15.26
C SER A 173 -8.30 6.81 15.15
N MET A 174 -8.24 7.92 15.90
CA MET A 174 -7.07 8.81 15.91
C MET A 174 -5.89 8.18 16.62
N ALA A 175 -6.13 7.57 17.79
CA ALA A 175 -5.08 6.87 18.53
C ALA A 175 -4.50 5.70 17.73
N SER A 176 -5.34 5.01 16.94
CA SER A 176 -4.91 3.92 16.05
C SER A 176 -3.94 4.40 14.98
N ILE A 177 -4.27 5.49 14.29
CA ILE A 177 -3.43 5.99 13.20
C ILE A 177 -2.11 6.56 13.74
N LEU A 178 -2.16 7.30 14.85
CA LEU A 178 -0.97 7.88 15.48
C LEU A 178 -0.08 6.79 16.07
N GLY A 179 -0.66 5.74 16.65
CA GLY A 179 0.08 4.57 17.10
C GLY A 179 0.76 3.86 15.93
N ALA A 180 0.07 3.67 14.81
CA ALA A 180 0.64 3.01 13.63
C ALA A 180 1.79 3.83 13.04
N PHE A 181 1.59 5.15 12.94
CA PHE A 181 2.60 6.10 12.50
C PHE A 181 3.82 6.11 13.43
N GLY A 182 3.60 6.15 14.74
CA GLY A 182 4.67 6.14 15.74
C GLY A 182 5.52 4.88 15.70
N VAL A 183 4.91 3.70 15.53
CA VAL A 183 5.64 2.44 15.36
C VAL A 183 6.43 2.43 14.05
N MET A 184 5.82 2.86 12.94
CA MET A 184 6.50 2.96 11.65
C MET A 184 7.74 3.84 11.74
N PHE A 185 7.60 5.07 12.26
CA PHE A 185 8.70 6.00 12.44
C PHE A 185 9.76 5.46 13.42
N GLY A 186 9.34 4.85 14.52
CA GLY A 186 10.25 4.23 15.49
C GLY A 186 11.13 3.16 14.86
N ILE A 187 10.54 2.30 14.01
CA ILE A 187 11.27 1.26 13.26
C ILE A 187 12.20 1.89 12.23
N MET A 188 11.72 2.88 11.45
CA MET A 188 12.56 3.56 10.45
C MET A 188 13.78 4.24 11.09
N ILE A 189 13.58 4.97 12.18
CA ILE A 189 14.66 5.64 12.92
C ILE A 189 15.60 4.60 13.53
N GLY A 190 15.07 3.56 14.17
CA GLY A 190 15.86 2.50 14.79
C GLY A 190 16.77 1.78 13.80
N VAL A 191 16.24 1.42 12.63
CA VAL A 191 17.04 0.81 11.56
C VAL A 191 18.06 1.79 11.00
N SER A 192 17.67 3.04 10.73
CA SER A 192 18.61 4.06 10.24
C SER A 192 19.80 4.27 11.18
N ILE A 193 19.55 4.36 12.49
CA ILE A 193 20.61 4.49 13.50
C ILE A 193 21.51 3.25 13.52
N TYR A 194 20.90 2.06 13.43
CA TYR A 194 21.67 0.82 13.41
C TYR A 194 22.55 0.73 12.16
N GLU A 195 22.04 1.06 10.97
CA GLU A 195 22.80 1.02 9.71
C GLU A 195 23.93 2.05 9.64
N ILE A 196 23.82 3.16 10.37
CA ILE A 196 24.93 4.12 10.52
C ILE A 196 26.01 3.57 11.45
N THR A 197 25.62 2.84 12.50
CA THR A 197 26.52 2.36 13.56
C THR A 197 27.18 1.02 13.19
N TYR A 198 26.44 0.17 12.48
CA TYR A 198 26.80 -1.18 12.09
C TYR A 198 26.55 -1.37 10.60
N SER A 199 27.21 -2.34 9.98
CA SER A 199 26.95 -2.65 8.57
C SER A 199 25.48 -3.07 8.34
N PRO A 200 24.89 -2.69 7.20
CA PRO A 200 23.50 -2.98 6.88
C PRO A 200 23.24 -4.48 6.89
N GLN A 201 22.18 -4.89 7.59
CA GLN A 201 21.82 -6.28 7.76
C GLN A 201 20.69 -6.66 6.80
N VAL A 202 20.90 -7.74 6.05
CA VAL A 202 19.96 -8.21 5.02
C VAL A 202 18.57 -8.52 5.58
N TRP A 203 18.49 -9.00 6.82
CA TRP A 203 17.22 -9.36 7.44
C TRP A 203 16.35 -8.14 7.80
N PHE A 204 16.88 -6.91 7.81
CA PHE A 204 16.06 -5.69 7.99
C PHE A 204 14.99 -5.52 6.90
N ILE A 205 15.22 -6.10 5.73
CA ILE A 205 14.23 -6.14 4.63
C ILE A 205 13.01 -7.00 5.00
N THR A 206 13.07 -7.81 6.06
CA THR A 206 11.90 -8.57 6.55
C THR A 206 11.09 -7.80 7.59
N LEU A 207 11.59 -6.67 8.10
CA LEU A 207 10.87 -5.88 9.07
C LEU A 207 9.63 -5.25 8.44
N PRO A 208 8.49 -5.26 9.14
CA PRO A 208 7.32 -4.55 8.68
C PRO A 208 7.66 -3.07 8.49
N PHE A 209 7.14 -2.47 7.43
CA PHE A 209 7.35 -1.07 7.02
C PHE A 209 8.74 -0.69 6.48
N ILE A 210 9.71 -1.61 6.46
CA ILE A 210 10.98 -1.40 5.76
C ILE A 210 11.03 -2.31 4.54
N GLY A 211 10.62 -3.57 4.71
CA GLY A 211 10.55 -4.55 3.66
C GLY A 211 9.52 -4.30 2.56
N THR A 212 8.52 -3.46 2.82
CA THR A 212 7.40 -3.19 1.91
C THR A 212 7.82 -2.40 0.67
N ASP A 213 8.80 -1.52 0.82
CA ASP A 213 9.45 -0.78 -0.28
C ASP A 213 10.44 -1.67 -1.03
N GLY A 214 11.02 -2.63 -0.30
CA GLY A 214 11.78 -3.73 -0.87
C GLY A 214 10.90 -4.68 -1.68
N LEU A 215 9.65 -4.92 -1.29
CA LEU A 215 8.75 -5.83 -2.00
C LEU A 215 8.33 -5.26 -3.36
N THR A 216 8.05 -3.95 -3.41
CA THR A 216 7.77 -3.23 -4.66
C THR A 216 9.03 -3.12 -5.52
N SER A 217 10.15 -2.69 -4.95
CA SER A 217 11.42 -2.53 -5.69
C SER A 217 12.01 -3.85 -6.16
N ASN A 218 11.95 -4.91 -5.35
CA ASN A 218 12.42 -6.25 -5.71
C ASN A 218 11.46 -6.93 -6.69
N ALA A 219 10.15 -6.72 -6.61
CA ALA A 219 9.24 -7.19 -7.66
C ALA A 219 9.55 -6.49 -8.99
N ILE A 220 9.69 -5.16 -8.99
CA ILE A 220 10.10 -4.38 -10.16
C ILE A 220 11.43 -4.89 -10.73
N TYR A 221 12.42 -5.13 -9.87
CA TYR A 221 13.73 -5.62 -10.30
C TYR A 221 13.72 -7.07 -10.80
N ALA A 222 13.09 -8.00 -10.07
CA ALA A 222 13.01 -9.42 -10.42
C ALA A 222 12.20 -9.66 -11.70
N PHE A 223 11.13 -8.89 -11.94
CA PHE A 223 10.40 -8.98 -13.20
C PHE A 223 11.18 -8.37 -14.37
N ASN A 224 11.93 -7.29 -14.15
CA ASN A 224 12.78 -6.69 -15.19
C ASN A 224 14.02 -7.53 -15.51
N ASN A 225 14.47 -8.37 -14.57
CA ASN A 225 15.63 -9.26 -14.73
C ASN A 225 15.29 -10.68 -14.23
N PRO A 226 14.55 -11.49 -15.01
CA PRO A 226 14.14 -12.84 -14.58
C PRO A 226 15.32 -13.78 -14.32
N ASP A 227 16.47 -13.51 -14.93
CA ASP A 227 17.70 -14.30 -14.79
C ASP A 227 18.61 -13.77 -13.65
N ALA A 228 18.29 -12.61 -13.08
CA ALA A 228 19.04 -12.05 -11.97
C ALA A 228 18.68 -12.81 -10.68
N LYS A 229 19.65 -13.58 -10.16
CA LYS A 229 19.62 -14.08 -8.77
C LYS A 229 19.29 -12.89 -7.87
N TYR A 230 18.20 -13.00 -7.10
CA TYR A 230 17.68 -11.97 -6.20
C TYR A 230 18.76 -10.96 -5.79
N ALA A 231 18.81 -9.82 -6.48
CA ALA A 231 19.63 -8.72 -6.04
C ALA A 231 18.90 -8.12 -4.84
N MET A 232 19.09 -8.73 -3.67
CA MET A 232 18.91 -8.03 -2.42
C MET A 232 19.65 -6.71 -2.57
N ALA A 233 18.95 -5.61 -2.28
CA ALA A 233 19.46 -4.25 -2.30
C ALA A 233 20.75 -4.14 -1.47
N LEU A 234 21.86 -4.47 -2.11
CA LEU A 234 23.23 -4.31 -1.66
C LEU A 234 24.01 -3.76 -2.84
N ASN A 235 23.61 -2.57 -3.31
CA ASN A 235 24.58 -1.66 -3.90
C ASN A 235 25.44 -1.04 -2.77
N VAL A 236 26.07 -1.90 -1.96
CA VAL A 236 27.02 -1.51 -0.92
C VAL A 236 28.44 -1.98 -1.27
N HIS A 237 28.67 -2.68 -2.39
CA HIS A 237 30.03 -3.10 -2.75
C HIS A 237 30.37 -3.32 -4.24
N SER A 238 29.96 -2.42 -5.14
CA SER A 238 30.48 -2.44 -6.53
C SER A 238 31.32 -1.23 -6.93
N ASN A 239 31.50 -0.23 -6.07
CA ASN A 239 32.30 0.97 -6.38
C ASN A 239 33.76 0.96 -5.87
N SER A 240 34.33 -0.19 -5.50
CA SER A 240 35.71 -0.27 -4.99
C SER A 240 36.72 -1.01 -5.87
N THR A 241 36.40 -1.39 -7.12
CA THR A 241 37.37 -2.07 -8.01
C THR A 241 37.46 -1.51 -9.43
N VAL A 242 37.31 -0.18 -9.58
CA VAL A 242 37.80 0.52 -10.79
C VAL A 242 38.79 1.61 -10.37
N LEU A 243 39.89 1.18 -9.76
CA LEU A 243 41.15 1.94 -9.71
C LEU A 243 42.31 0.93 -9.71
N SER A 244 42.65 0.46 -10.92
CA SER A 244 43.99 0.05 -11.34
C SER A 244 44.03 0.01 -12.86
#